data_AF-A0A009GTQ6-F1
#
_entry.id   AF-A0A009GTQ6-F1
#
_cell.length_a   1.000
_cell.length_b   1.000
_cell.length_c   1.000
_cell.angle_alpha   90.00
_cell.angle_beta   90.00
_cell.angle_gamma   90.00
#
_symmetry.space_group_name_H-M   'P 1'
#
loop_
_entity.id
_entity.type
_entity.pdbx_description
1 polymer ?
#
loop_
_entity_poly.entity_id
_entity_poly.type
_entity_poly.pdbx_seq_one_letter_code
_entity_poly.pdbx_strand_id
1 'polypeptide(L)'
;MFSKIMSGLGLQGVTVETVLQNPSLQAGSTLHGEISFKGGSSDKEINGLYLQLVTMAEVESGDHEFNQPLVLQEWLVNSRFLLPAHQAHSFPFSIQLPFETPITEVACRRNGARVWIQTHMDVDWGLDATDRDYLKVLPTPAMQIFLQAMQRCGFVLSTVDVEKGQLTARNFRSTIGC
;
A
#
# COMPACT_ATOMS: atom_id res chain seq x y z
N MET A 1 -27.59 6.47 -5.43
CA MET A 1 -27.03 7.84 -5.53
C MET A 1 -25.80 7.91 -4.65
N PHE A 2 -24.62 7.67 -5.22
CA PHE A 2 -23.32 8.10 -4.68
C PHE A 2 -22.39 8.21 -5.88
N SER A 3 -22.47 9.36 -6.55
CA SER A 3 -21.51 9.75 -7.57
C SER A 3 -20.17 9.96 -6.88
N LYS A 4 -19.29 8.96 -6.95
CA LYS A 4 -17.85 9.15 -6.77
C LYS A 4 -17.48 10.33 -7.68
N ILE A 5 -17.00 11.40 -7.08
CA ILE A 5 -16.43 12.55 -7.79
C ILE A 5 -15.14 12.03 -8.44
N MET A 6 -15.31 11.39 -9.59
CA MET A 6 -14.31 11.35 -10.64
C MET A 6 -14.68 12.46 -11.62
N SER A 7 -13.72 12.95 -12.39
CA SER A 7 -13.91 13.81 -13.57
C SER A 7 -14.22 15.29 -13.30
N GLY A 8 -13.16 16.03 -12.94
CA GLY A 8 -13.08 17.49 -13.18
C GLY A 8 -11.76 17.91 -13.84
N LEU A 9 -10.66 17.18 -13.58
CA LEU A 9 -9.33 17.42 -14.16
C LEU A 9 -8.83 16.27 -15.08
N GLY A 10 -9.63 15.21 -15.26
CA GLY A 10 -9.22 13.95 -15.89
C GLY A 10 -9.59 13.74 -17.35
N LEU A 11 -10.05 14.76 -18.08
CA LEU A 11 -10.49 14.59 -19.48
C LEU A 11 -9.34 14.53 -20.51
N GLN A 12 -8.08 14.67 -20.10
CA GLN A 12 -6.91 14.63 -21.00
C GLN A 12 -5.78 13.67 -20.57
N GLY A 13 -5.91 13.00 -19.42
CA GLY A 13 -4.84 12.19 -18.81
C GLY A 13 -5.02 10.68 -19.01
N VAL A 14 -3.98 9.94 -18.62
CA VAL A 14 -4.05 8.48 -18.44
C VAL A 14 -4.79 8.19 -17.14
N THR A 15 -5.61 7.13 -17.12
CA THR A 15 -6.26 6.64 -15.90
C THR A 15 -5.71 5.27 -15.53
N VAL A 16 -5.52 5.01 -14.23
CA VAL A 16 -5.16 3.70 -13.69
C VAL A 16 -6.07 3.37 -12.52
N GLU A 17 -6.47 2.12 -12.40
CA GLU A 17 -7.29 1.58 -11.31
C GLU A 17 -6.77 0.18 -10.97
N THR A 18 -6.75 -0.14 -9.68
CA THR A 18 -6.36 -1.43 -9.15
C THR A 18 -7.52 -2.01 -8.34
N VAL A 19 -7.79 -3.29 -8.53
CA VAL A 19 -8.84 -4.00 -7.80
C VAL A 19 -8.21 -5.19 -7.11
N LEU A 20 -8.19 -5.13 -5.78
CA LEU A 20 -7.68 -6.22 -4.95
C LEU A 20 -8.74 -7.31 -4.77
N GLN A 21 -8.36 -8.56 -5.06
CA GLN A 21 -9.26 -9.71 -4.94
C GLN A 21 -9.32 -10.25 -3.50
N ASN A 22 -8.22 -10.12 -2.75
CA ASN A 22 -8.11 -10.55 -1.36
C ASN A 22 -7.49 -9.45 -0.47
N PRO A 23 -8.18 -8.30 -0.27
CA PRO A 23 -7.64 -7.16 0.47
C PRO A 23 -7.46 -7.42 1.98
N SER A 24 -7.93 -8.56 2.49
CA SER A 24 -7.77 -9.00 3.88
C SER A 24 -6.88 -10.24 3.92
N LEU A 25 -5.69 -10.09 4.46
CA LEU A 25 -4.62 -11.11 4.41
C LEU A 25 -3.60 -10.93 5.54
N GLN A 26 -2.68 -11.88 5.69
CA GLN A 26 -1.58 -11.79 6.67
C GLN A 26 -0.29 -11.36 5.98
N ALA A 27 0.66 -10.80 6.74
CA ALA A 27 2.02 -10.59 6.27
C ALA A 27 2.62 -11.91 5.71
N GLY A 28 3.41 -11.84 4.64
CA GLY A 28 3.95 -13.02 3.96
C GLY A 28 2.98 -13.73 3.01
N SER A 29 1.68 -13.42 3.04
CA SER A 29 0.69 -13.99 2.12
C SER A 29 0.77 -13.38 0.72
N THR A 30 0.26 -14.10 -0.27
CA THR A 30 0.15 -13.61 -1.64
C THR A 30 -1.09 -12.73 -1.81
N LEU A 31 -0.89 -11.52 -2.31
CA LEU A 31 -1.93 -10.60 -2.74
C LEU A 31 -2.21 -10.81 -4.23
N HIS A 32 -3.49 -10.92 -4.57
CA HIS A 32 -4.01 -11.04 -5.92
C HIS A 32 -4.87 -9.83 -6.26
N GLY A 33 -4.81 -9.42 -7.52
CA GLY A 33 -5.61 -8.33 -8.02
C GLY A 33 -5.54 -8.19 -9.53
N GLU A 34 -6.17 -7.15 -10.02
CA GLU A 34 -6.14 -6.75 -11.43
C GLU A 34 -5.80 -5.27 -11.52
N ILE A 35 -4.93 -4.90 -12.44
CA ILE A 35 -4.65 -3.50 -12.78
C ILE A 35 -5.31 -3.22 -14.12
N SER A 36 -6.09 -2.15 -14.18
CA SER A 36 -6.71 -1.64 -15.39
C SER A 36 -6.23 -0.21 -15.65
N PHE A 37 -5.91 0.12 -16.89
CA PHE A 37 -5.55 1.49 -17.27
C PHE A 37 -6.01 1.83 -18.68
N LYS A 38 -6.16 3.13 -18.95
CA LYS A 38 -6.65 3.64 -20.23
C LYS A 38 -5.97 4.94 -20.62
N GLY A 39 -5.55 5.03 -21.88
CA GLY A 39 -5.02 6.24 -22.49
C GLY A 39 -6.08 7.34 -22.63
N GLY A 40 -5.63 8.59 -22.54
CA GLY A 40 -6.46 9.78 -22.74
C GLY A 40 -6.77 10.04 -24.22
N SER A 41 -6.82 11.32 -24.62
CA SER A 41 -7.12 11.74 -26.01
C SER A 41 -5.91 11.78 -26.96
N SER A 42 -4.71 11.47 -26.46
CA SER A 42 -3.47 11.43 -27.24
C SER A 42 -2.60 10.28 -26.74
N ASP A 43 -1.68 9.84 -27.61
CA ASP A 43 -0.69 8.83 -27.26
C ASP A 43 0.23 9.36 -26.15
N LYS A 44 0.61 8.48 -25.22
CA LYS A 44 1.50 8.80 -24.10
C LYS A 44 2.62 7.79 -23.99
N GLU A 45 3.85 8.28 -23.81
CA GLU A 45 4.94 7.43 -23.35
C GLU A 45 4.81 7.24 -21.84
N ILE A 46 4.88 6.00 -21.39
CA ILE A 46 4.86 5.61 -19.99
C ILE A 46 6.27 5.12 -19.65
N ASN A 47 6.92 5.68 -18.65
CA ASN A 47 8.26 5.28 -18.22
C ASN A 47 8.23 3.97 -17.42
N GLY A 48 7.17 3.75 -16.64
CA GLY A 48 6.93 2.50 -15.93
C GLY A 48 5.58 2.49 -15.23
N LEU A 49 5.12 1.27 -14.92
CA LEU A 49 3.97 1.02 -14.07
C LEU A 49 4.44 0.22 -12.84
N TYR A 50 4.14 0.74 -11.66
CA TYR A 50 4.63 0.22 -10.39
C TYR A 50 3.47 -0.10 -9.45
N LEU A 51 3.62 -1.17 -8.68
CA LEU A 51 2.88 -1.37 -7.44
C LEU A 51 3.84 -1.10 -6.28
N GLN A 52 3.36 -0.37 -5.28
CA GLN A 52 4.11 -0.07 -4.06
C GLN A 52 3.29 -0.50 -2.86
N LEU A 53 3.91 -1.26 -1.95
CA LEU A 53 3.36 -1.47 -0.62
C LEU A 53 3.78 -0.29 0.26
N VAL A 54 2.82 0.41 0.83
CA VAL A 54 3.06 1.66 1.55
C VAL A 54 2.39 1.59 2.92
N THR A 55 3.02 2.19 3.93
CA THR A 55 2.43 2.42 5.25
C THR A 55 2.48 3.90 5.60
N MET A 56 1.59 4.34 6.50
CA MET A 56 1.78 5.61 7.19
C MET A 56 2.71 5.34 8.37
N ALA A 57 3.86 6.01 8.42
CA ALA A 57 4.83 5.86 9.50
C ALA A 57 5.11 7.20 10.16
N GLU A 58 5.28 7.17 11.48
CA GLU A 58 5.78 8.27 12.27
C GLU A 58 7.31 8.38 12.10
N VAL A 59 7.77 9.61 11.91
CA VAL A 59 9.16 9.94 11.62
C VAL A 59 9.63 11.02 12.58
N GLU A 60 10.69 10.71 13.30
CA GLU A 60 11.41 11.68 14.13
C GLU A 60 12.39 12.49 13.27
N SER A 61 12.34 13.82 13.43
CA SER A 61 13.29 14.76 12.85
C SER A 61 13.65 15.84 13.88
N GLY A 62 14.73 15.62 14.62
CA GLY A 62 15.11 16.50 15.74
C GLY A 62 14.11 16.37 16.87
N ASP A 63 13.52 17.49 17.29
CA ASP A 63 12.50 17.53 18.35
C ASP A 63 11.06 17.42 17.82
N HIS A 64 10.87 17.03 16.55
CA HIS A 64 9.57 16.95 15.89
C HIS A 64 9.26 15.55 15.38
N GLU A 65 8.03 15.10 15.67
CA GLU A 65 7.42 13.88 15.14
C GLU A 65 6.34 14.24 14.11
N PHE A 66 6.32 13.56 12.97
CA PHE A 66 5.26 13.70 11.98
C PHE A 66 5.00 12.39 11.24
N ASN A 67 3.76 12.24 10.75
CA ASN A 67 3.36 11.08 9.97
C ASN A 67 3.63 11.31 8.48
N GLN A 68 4.29 10.37 7.81
CA GLN A 68 4.46 10.36 6.35
C GLN A 68 4.27 8.97 5.73
N PRO A 69 3.82 8.90 4.47
CA PRO A 69 3.88 7.67 3.70
C PRO A 69 5.33 7.15 3.57
N LEU A 70 5.51 5.86 3.81
CA LEU A 70 6.77 5.14 3.63
C LEU A 70 6.53 3.95 2.69
N VAL A 71 7.24 3.93 1.56
CA VAL A 71 7.25 2.79 0.64
C VAL A 71 8.08 1.68 1.27
N LEU A 72 7.44 0.55 1.58
CA LEU A 72 8.05 -0.63 2.21
C LEU A 72 8.63 -1.58 1.16
N GLN A 73 7.96 -1.70 0.02
CA GLN A 73 8.39 -2.50 -1.12
C GLN A 73 7.79 -1.96 -2.41
N GLU A 74 8.53 -2.08 -3.51
CA GLU A 74 8.11 -1.68 -4.85
C GLU A 74 8.31 -2.84 -5.84
N TRP A 75 7.36 -2.99 -6.75
CA TRP A 75 7.42 -3.95 -7.85
C TRP A 75 7.21 -3.21 -9.18
N LEU A 76 8.17 -3.35 -10.10
CA LEU A 76 7.98 -2.95 -11.49
C LEU A 76 7.04 -3.95 -12.16
N VAL A 77 5.86 -3.48 -12.55
CA VAL A 77 4.83 -4.28 -13.21
C VAL A 77 5.05 -4.28 -14.72
N ASN A 78 5.35 -3.11 -15.28
CA ASN A 78 5.64 -2.97 -16.69
C ASN A 78 6.70 -1.88 -16.90
N SER A 79 7.74 -2.21 -17.68
CA SER A 79 8.76 -1.25 -18.11
C SER A 79 8.22 -0.27 -19.14
N ARG A 80 9.04 0.70 -19.58
CA ARG A 80 8.66 1.73 -20.56
C ARG A 80 7.85 1.19 -21.76
N PHE A 81 6.74 1.84 -22.08
CA PHE A 81 5.87 1.48 -23.21
C PHE A 81 5.10 2.70 -23.77
N LEU A 82 4.60 2.58 -25.00
CA LEU A 82 3.67 3.56 -25.58
C LEU A 82 2.24 3.14 -25.23
N LEU A 83 1.46 4.07 -24.69
CA LEU A 83 0.02 3.95 -24.47
C LEU A 83 -0.75 4.80 -25.49
N PRO A 84 -1.25 4.19 -26.59
CA PRO A 84 -2.08 4.86 -27.56
C PRO A 84 -3.34 5.53 -26.97
N ALA A 85 -3.78 6.60 -27.62
CA ALA A 85 -5.01 7.31 -27.28
C ALA A 85 -6.20 6.35 -27.18
N HIS A 86 -6.99 6.50 -26.11
CA HIS A 86 -8.19 5.73 -25.81
C HIS A 86 -8.01 4.22 -25.64
N GLN A 87 -6.80 3.66 -25.79
CA GLN A 87 -6.57 2.23 -25.61
C GLN A 87 -6.67 1.87 -24.13
N ALA A 88 -7.41 0.81 -23.85
CA ALA A 88 -7.54 0.23 -22.52
C ALA A 88 -6.79 -1.10 -22.43
N HIS A 89 -6.16 -1.33 -21.28
CA HIS A 89 -5.45 -2.55 -20.94
C HIS A 89 -5.89 -3.00 -19.55
N SER A 90 -5.93 -4.31 -19.35
CA SER A 90 -6.11 -4.91 -18.03
C SER A 90 -5.33 -6.21 -17.95
N PHE A 91 -4.73 -6.47 -16.79
CA PHE A 91 -4.08 -7.75 -16.50
C PHE A 91 -4.07 -8.07 -15.00
N PRO A 92 -4.10 -9.36 -14.64
CA PRO A 92 -4.00 -9.80 -13.27
C PRO A 92 -2.55 -9.70 -12.75
N PHE A 93 -2.40 -9.54 -11.44
CA PHE A 93 -1.11 -9.66 -10.75
C PHE A 93 -1.20 -10.59 -9.54
N SER A 94 -0.02 -11.04 -9.10
CA SER A 94 0.16 -11.86 -7.90
C SER A 94 1.50 -11.51 -7.28
N ILE A 95 1.49 -10.91 -6.07
CA ILE A 95 2.70 -10.48 -5.37
C ILE A 95 2.70 -11.00 -3.93
N GLN A 96 3.86 -11.40 -3.41
CA GLN A 96 3.98 -11.80 -2.01
C GLN A 96 4.27 -10.56 -1.14
N LEU A 97 3.47 -10.34 -0.09
CA LEU A 97 3.76 -9.30 0.87
C LEU A 97 5.01 -9.64 1.71
N PRO A 98 5.83 -8.66 2.11
CA PRO A 98 6.86 -8.88 3.12
C PRO A 98 6.30 -9.54 4.38
N PHE A 99 7.08 -10.43 5.00
CA PHE A 99 6.74 -11.01 6.30
C PHE A 99 6.73 -9.98 7.43
N GLU A 100 7.38 -8.83 7.22
CA GLU A 100 7.45 -7.72 8.16
C GLU A 100 6.30 -6.69 7.98
N THR A 101 5.37 -6.91 7.04
CA THR A 101 4.28 -5.97 6.76
C THR A 101 3.48 -5.64 8.03
N PRO A 102 3.28 -4.35 8.38
CA PRO A 102 2.56 -3.97 9.59
C PRO A 102 1.12 -4.49 9.63
N ILE A 103 0.69 -4.94 10.81
CA ILE A 103 -0.69 -5.37 11.05
C ILE A 103 -1.59 -4.14 11.22
N THR A 104 -2.79 -4.17 10.65
CA THR A 104 -3.76 -3.07 10.74
C THR A 104 -5.02 -3.49 11.52
N GLU A 105 -5.36 -4.77 11.54
CA GLU A 105 -6.60 -5.27 12.16
C GLU A 105 -6.37 -5.72 13.61
N VAL A 106 -6.15 -4.74 14.49
CA VAL A 106 -5.93 -4.97 15.92
C VAL A 106 -6.95 -4.20 16.76
N ALA A 107 -7.60 -4.90 17.71
CA ALA A 107 -8.48 -4.28 18.69
C ALA A 107 -7.68 -3.50 19.73
N CYS A 108 -7.82 -2.18 19.72
CA CYS A 108 -7.18 -1.24 20.65
C CYS A 108 -8.03 0.02 20.80
N ARG A 109 -7.66 0.92 21.72
CA ARG A 109 -8.38 2.20 21.89
C ARG A 109 -8.19 3.15 20.71
N ARG A 110 -7.00 3.18 20.12
CA ARG A 110 -6.66 4.01 18.96
C ARG A 110 -5.74 3.26 18.00
N ASN A 111 -6.24 3.00 16.80
CA ASN A 111 -5.48 2.32 15.74
C ASN A 111 -5.12 3.29 14.61
N GLY A 112 -3.85 3.71 14.59
CA GLY A 112 -3.24 4.57 13.58
C GLY A 112 -2.59 3.82 12.42
N ALA A 113 -2.32 2.52 12.54
CA ALA A 113 -1.65 1.74 11.49
C ALA A 113 -2.49 1.66 10.21
N ARG A 114 -1.88 2.01 9.08
CA ARG A 114 -2.50 1.97 7.74
C ARG A 114 -1.50 1.41 6.76
N VAL A 115 -1.91 0.38 6.01
CA VAL A 115 -1.14 -0.20 4.92
C VAL A 115 -1.99 -0.20 3.66
N TRP A 116 -1.41 0.13 2.51
CA TRP A 116 -2.10 0.12 1.22
C TRP A 116 -1.17 -0.30 0.09
N ILE A 117 -1.78 -0.73 -1.01
CA ILE A 117 -1.12 -0.77 -2.31
C ILE A 117 -1.35 0.57 -3.00
N GLN A 118 -0.26 1.19 -3.42
CA GLN A 118 -0.27 2.36 -4.29
C GLN A 118 0.13 1.91 -5.69
N THR A 119 -0.74 2.16 -6.65
CA THR A 119 -0.41 1.99 -8.06
C THR A 119 0.08 3.32 -8.60
N HIS A 120 1.24 3.32 -9.23
CA HIS A 120 1.86 4.52 -9.79
C HIS A 120 2.26 4.26 -11.23
N MET A 121 1.74 5.09 -12.13
CA MET A 121 2.10 5.09 -13.54
C MET A 121 2.84 6.38 -13.85
N ASP A 122 4.14 6.26 -14.13
CA ASP A 122 5.04 7.35 -14.49
C ASP A 122 4.81 7.73 -15.97
N VAL A 123 4.16 8.87 -16.18
CA VAL A 123 3.79 9.35 -17.53
C VAL A 123 4.84 10.34 -18.01
N ASP A 124 5.53 10.03 -19.10
CA ASP A 124 6.59 10.88 -19.62
C ASP A 124 6.05 12.25 -20.03
N TRP A 125 6.72 13.31 -19.55
CA TRP A 125 6.30 14.71 -19.72
C TRP A 125 4.80 14.97 -19.41
N GLY A 126 4.23 14.22 -18.46
CA GLY A 126 2.82 14.26 -18.10
C GLY A 126 2.58 14.31 -16.59
N LEU A 127 1.30 14.31 -16.21
CA LEU A 127 0.89 14.07 -14.83
C LEU A 127 0.76 12.55 -14.62
N ASP A 128 1.45 12.04 -13.62
CA ASP A 128 1.36 10.63 -13.25
C ASP A 128 -0.06 10.24 -12.88
N ALA A 129 -0.44 9.03 -13.29
CA ALA A 129 -1.69 8.41 -12.85
C ALA A 129 -1.42 7.58 -11.59
N THR A 130 -2.26 7.73 -10.58
CA THR A 130 -2.12 6.99 -9.31
C THR A 130 -3.45 6.43 -8.85
N ASP A 131 -3.36 5.33 -8.10
CA ASP A 131 -4.48 4.73 -7.38
C ASP A 131 -4.01 4.22 -6.01
N ARG A 132 -4.95 4.06 -5.07
CA ARG A 132 -4.68 3.64 -3.69
C ARG A 132 -5.75 2.69 -3.16
N ASP A 133 -5.31 1.51 -2.75
CA ASP A 133 -6.16 0.45 -2.18
C ASP A 133 -5.66 0.00 -0.80
N TYR A 134 -6.46 0.26 0.24
CA TYR A 134 -6.10 -0.14 1.61
C TYR A 134 -6.18 -1.65 1.81
N LEU A 135 -5.21 -2.17 2.57
CA LEU A 135 -5.15 -3.55 3.03
C LEU A 135 -5.64 -3.67 4.47
N LYS A 136 -6.29 -4.79 4.76
CA LYS A 136 -6.57 -5.28 6.11
C LYS A 136 -5.55 -6.35 6.45
N VAL A 137 -4.45 -5.95 7.09
CA VAL A 137 -3.38 -6.86 7.46
C VAL A 137 -3.69 -7.47 8.83
N LEU A 138 -4.00 -8.76 8.81
CA LEU A 138 -4.44 -9.51 9.98
C LEU A 138 -3.23 -9.91 10.86
N PRO A 139 -3.38 -9.91 12.19
CA PRO A 139 -2.36 -10.43 13.08
C PRO A 139 -2.15 -11.94 12.86
N THR A 140 -0.91 -12.40 12.98
CA THR A 140 -0.59 -13.83 12.93
C THR A 140 -1.23 -14.56 14.14
N PRO A 141 -1.41 -15.90 14.07
CA PRO A 141 -1.93 -16.65 15.22
C PRO A 141 -1.13 -16.44 16.51
N ALA A 142 0.20 -16.34 16.40
CA ALA A 142 1.07 -16.07 17.55
C ALA A 142 0.80 -14.68 18.17
N MET A 143 0.67 -13.65 17.34
CA MET A 143 0.31 -12.30 17.80
C MET A 143 -1.06 -12.27 18.46
N GLN A 144 -2.06 -12.96 17.89
CA GLN A 144 -3.41 -13.02 18.48
C GLN A 144 -3.38 -13.68 19.86
N ILE A 145 -2.67 -14.80 20.01
CA ILE A 145 -2.52 -15.49 21.30
C ILE A 145 -1.83 -14.58 22.32
N PHE A 146 -0.77 -13.87 21.91
CA PHE A 146 -0.07 -12.93 22.77
C PHE A 146 -1.01 -11.80 23.25
N LEU A 147 -1.73 -11.15 22.33
CA LEU A 147 -2.67 -10.08 22.66
C LEU A 147 -3.78 -10.55 23.61
N GLN A 148 -4.32 -11.75 23.39
CA GLN A 148 -5.31 -12.35 24.27
C GLN A 148 -4.75 -12.66 25.66
N ALA A 149 -3.50 -13.15 25.75
CA ALA A 149 -2.85 -13.40 27.03
C ALA A 149 -2.67 -12.09 27.83
N MET A 150 -2.23 -11.02 27.17
CA MET A 150 -2.11 -9.69 27.79
C MET A 150 -3.46 -9.19 28.31
N GLN A 151 -4.54 -9.38 27.54
CA GLN A 151 -5.90 -9.03 27.99
C GLN A 151 -6.34 -9.82 29.23
N ARG A 152 -6.03 -11.12 29.30
CA ARG A 152 -6.33 -11.95 30.48
C ARG A 152 -5.55 -11.52 31.72
N CYS A 153 -4.38 -10.91 31.54
CA CYS A 153 -3.60 -10.29 32.62
C CYS A 153 -4.13 -8.90 33.02
N GLY A 154 -5.22 -8.41 32.42
CA GLY A 154 -5.83 -7.12 32.72
C GLY A 154 -5.26 -5.94 31.93
N PHE A 155 -4.38 -6.19 30.96
CA PHE A 155 -3.88 -5.14 30.07
C PHE A 155 -4.89 -4.79 28.98
N VAL A 156 -4.91 -3.53 28.58
CA VAL A 156 -5.69 -3.04 27.44
C VAL A 156 -4.73 -2.36 26.48
N LEU A 157 -4.75 -2.80 25.21
CA LEU A 157 -3.93 -2.18 24.18
C LEU A 157 -4.44 -0.76 23.89
N SER A 158 -3.60 0.24 24.17
CA SER A 158 -3.98 1.65 24.05
C SER A 158 -3.87 2.12 22.61
N THR A 159 -2.68 2.04 22.01
CA THR A 159 -2.36 2.57 20.69
C THR A 159 -1.70 1.50 19.83
N VAL A 160 -1.86 1.65 18.51
CA VAL A 160 -1.10 0.94 17.48
C VAL A 160 -0.78 1.93 16.37
N ASP A 161 0.49 2.09 16.06
CA ASP A 161 1.10 2.96 15.07
C ASP A 161 2.25 2.21 14.39
N VAL A 162 2.85 2.85 13.39
CA VAL A 162 4.04 2.34 12.71
C VAL A 162 5.11 3.41 12.82
N GLU A 163 6.26 3.04 13.37
CA GLU A 163 7.42 3.93 13.49
C GLU A 163 8.38 3.67 12.34
N LYS A 164 8.94 4.72 11.74
CA LYS A 164 10.04 4.54 10.79
C LYS A 164 11.29 4.12 11.55
N GLY A 165 11.85 2.98 11.21
CA GLY A 165 13.01 2.46 11.92
C GLY A 165 13.33 1.01 11.58
N GLN A 166 14.11 0.39 12.44
CA GLN A 166 14.40 -1.03 12.33
C GLN A 166 14.47 -1.67 13.71
N LEU A 167 13.87 -2.84 13.85
CA LEU A 167 14.03 -3.69 15.03
C LEU A 167 15.35 -4.44 14.93
N THR A 168 16.17 -4.39 15.97
CA THR A 168 17.42 -5.15 16.06
C THR A 168 17.39 -6.03 17.31
N ALA A 169 17.60 -7.33 17.10
CA ALA A 169 17.74 -8.34 18.15
C ALA A 169 18.99 -9.19 17.89
N ARG A 170 19.40 -10.01 18.87
CA ARG A 170 20.67 -10.77 18.82
C ARG A 170 20.89 -11.56 17.53
N ASN A 171 19.83 -12.11 16.94
CA ASN A 171 19.87 -12.96 15.74
C ASN A 171 18.90 -12.48 14.64
N PHE A 172 18.42 -11.23 14.70
CA PHE A 172 17.42 -10.72 13.76
C PHE A 172 17.54 -9.20 13.61
N ARG A 173 17.33 -8.70 12.39
CA ARG A 173 17.16 -7.28 12.09
C ARG A 173 16.02 -7.15 11.08
N SER A 174 15.07 -6.23 11.31
CA SER A 174 14.04 -5.93 10.30
C SER A 174 14.65 -5.21 9.10
N THR A 175 14.02 -5.38 7.94
CA THR A 175 14.55 -5.03 6.63
C THR A 175 13.70 -4.02 5.86
N ILE A 176 12.40 -3.87 6.17
CA ILE A 176 11.48 -3.03 5.39
C ILE A 176 11.37 -1.57 5.88
N GLY A 177 12.17 -1.18 6.88
CA GLY A 177 12.30 0.23 7.29
C GLY A 177 11.20 0.77 8.21
N CYS A 178 10.39 -0.12 8.75
CA CYS A 178 9.51 0.10 9.89
C CYS A 178 9.58 -1.05 10.90
#